data_AF-A0A7W1GX14-F1
#
_entry.id   AF-A0A7W1GX14-F1
#
_cell.length_a   1.000
_cell.length_b   1.000
_cell.length_c   1.000
_cell.angle_alpha   90.00
_cell.angle_beta   90.00
_cell.angle_gamma   90.00
#
_symmetry.space_group_name_H-M   'P 1'
#
loop_
_entity.id
_entity.type
_entity.pdbx_description
1 polymer ?
#
loop_
_entity_poly.entity_id
_entity_poly.type
_entity_poly.pdbx_seq_one_letter_code
_entity_poly.pdbx_strand_id
1 'polypeptide(L)'
;MWKRGWDDECGGLRYYDDLKGLPIQEYWHDMKFWWPHCEAMIATALAWKLTGQERYAEWHEQVHDWSFEHFADPEFGEWFGYLRRDGSVSSRLKGSMFKGPFHLPRALWYCWKLLEADDRDTAPTP
;
A
#
# COMPACT_ATOMS: atom_id res chain seq x y z
N MET A 1 3.86 14.22 3.47
CA MET A 1 4.41 12.88 3.79
C MET A 1 4.43 11.98 2.56
N TRP A 2 3.36 11.89 1.76
CA TRP A 2 3.31 11.06 0.53
C TRP A 2 4.53 11.20 -0.39
N LYS A 3 4.85 12.43 -0.83
CA LYS A 3 6.02 12.73 -1.68
C LYS A 3 7.38 12.30 -1.11
N ARG A 4 7.50 12.14 0.22
CA ARG A 4 8.73 11.60 0.82
C ARG A 4 8.73 10.08 0.76
N GLY A 5 7.63 9.42 1.12
CA GLY A 5 7.59 7.96 1.15
C GLY A 5 7.58 7.30 -0.24
N TRP A 6 6.88 7.91 -1.20
CA TRP A 6 6.77 7.38 -2.56
C TRP A 6 8.09 7.52 -3.31
N ASP A 7 8.44 6.48 -4.08
CA ASP A 7 9.60 6.45 -4.97
C ASP A 7 9.16 6.84 -6.38
N ASP A 8 9.51 8.06 -6.80
CA ASP A 8 9.11 8.58 -8.10
C ASP A 8 9.80 7.85 -9.28
N GLU A 9 10.88 7.09 -9.03
CA GLU A 9 11.62 6.35 -10.07
C GLU A 9 11.06 4.94 -10.31
N CYS A 10 10.83 4.18 -9.24
CA CYS A 10 10.39 2.78 -9.32
C CYS A 10 8.93 2.55 -8.90
N GLY A 11 8.25 3.59 -8.40
CA GLY A 11 6.97 3.44 -7.71
C GLY A 11 7.10 2.76 -6.34
N GLY A 12 5.98 2.69 -5.64
CA GLY A 12 5.91 2.07 -4.31
C GLY A 12 6.60 2.89 -3.21
N LEU A 13 6.24 2.58 -1.96
CA LEU A 13 6.76 3.23 -0.77
C LEU A 13 8.13 2.63 -0.39
N ARG A 14 9.13 3.50 -0.16
CA ARG A 14 10.39 3.12 0.48
C ARG A 14 10.12 2.68 1.93
N TYR A 15 10.93 1.76 2.43
CA TYR A 15 10.75 1.25 3.79
C TYR A 15 11.24 2.23 4.86
N TYR A 16 12.38 2.86 4.61
CA TYR A 16 12.93 3.94 5.43
C TYR A 16 13.30 5.14 4.57
N ASP A 17 13.28 6.31 5.19
CA ASP A 17 13.76 7.57 4.61
C ASP A 17 14.43 8.42 5.69
N ASP A 18 15.43 9.20 5.31
CA ASP A 18 16.10 10.13 6.23
C ASP A 18 15.58 11.56 6.05
N LEU A 19 15.26 12.23 7.16
CA LEU A 19 14.67 13.57 7.12
C LEU A 19 15.59 14.65 6.54
N LYS A 20 16.90 14.41 6.56
CA LYS A 20 17.94 15.31 6.04
C LYS A 20 18.55 14.79 4.73
N GLY A 21 18.08 13.67 4.19
CA GLY A 21 18.66 13.03 3.00
C GLY A 21 20.06 12.46 3.24
N LEU A 22 20.39 12.12 4.49
CA LEU A 22 21.65 11.48 4.85
C LEU A 22 21.60 9.96 4.59
N PRO A 23 22.77 9.29 4.51
CA PRO A 23 22.82 7.85 4.37
C PRO A 23 22.04 7.12 5.48
N ILE A 24 21.20 6.17 5.08
CA ILE A 24 20.38 5.37 5.99
C ILE A 24 21.18 4.15 6.46
N GLN A 25 21.07 3.79 7.73
CA GLN A 25 21.82 2.69 8.34
C GLN A 25 21.38 1.32 7.80
N GLU A 26 20.07 1.12 7.62
CA GLU A 26 19.49 -0.12 7.15
C GLU A 26 19.81 -0.32 5.66
N TYR A 27 20.54 -1.38 5.32
CA TYR A 27 20.89 -1.67 3.92
C TYR A 27 19.67 -2.04 3.05
N TRP A 28 18.53 -2.34 3.65
CA TRP A 28 17.25 -2.64 2.98
C TRP A 28 16.27 -1.44 3.01
N HIS A 29 16.77 -0.23 3.26
CA HIS A 29 15.94 0.98 3.42
C HIS A 29 15.04 1.29 2.23
N ASP A 30 15.48 0.95 1.02
CA ASP A 30 14.78 1.24 -0.23
C ASP A 30 13.90 0.09 -0.74
N MET A 31 13.92 -1.06 -0.05
CA MET A 31 13.06 -2.20 -0.36
C MET A 31 11.58 -1.84 -0.21
N LYS A 32 10.72 -2.60 -0.90
CA LYS A 32 9.27 -2.43 -0.86
C LYS A 32 8.68 -3.57 -0.04
N PHE A 33 8.16 -3.23 1.13
CA PHE A 33 7.53 -4.19 2.04
C PHE A 33 6.02 -4.20 1.79
N TRP A 34 5.36 -5.34 1.93
CA TRP A 34 3.92 -5.44 1.68
C TRP A 34 3.08 -4.58 2.64
N TRP A 35 3.44 -4.56 3.93
CA TRP A 35 2.59 -3.99 4.96
C TRP A 35 2.45 -2.45 4.90
N PRO A 36 3.49 -1.64 4.60
CA PRO A 36 3.31 -0.19 4.46
C PRO A 36 2.33 0.16 3.34
N HIS A 37 2.31 -0.64 2.27
CA HIS A 37 1.37 -0.47 1.17
C HIS A 37 -0.06 -0.85 1.58
N CYS A 38 -0.24 -1.94 2.34
CA CYS A 38 -1.52 -2.29 2.97
C CYS A 38 -2.07 -1.14 3.84
N GLU A 39 -1.23 -0.56 4.69
CA GLU A 39 -1.64 0.56 5.56
C GLU A 39 -1.90 1.84 4.76
N ALA A 40 -1.13 2.10 3.71
CA ALA A 40 -1.35 3.23 2.83
C ALA A 40 -2.67 3.12 2.07
N MET A 41 -3.04 1.92 1.59
CA MET A 41 -4.37 1.69 1.00
C MET A 41 -5.49 2.04 1.99
N ILE A 42 -5.39 1.56 3.24
CA ILE A 42 -6.37 1.89 4.29
C ILE A 42 -6.42 3.40 4.54
N ALA A 43 -5.26 4.02 4.75
CA ALA A 43 -5.16 5.43 5.15
C ALA A 43 -5.68 6.36 4.06
N THR A 44 -5.37 6.08 2.80
CA THR A 44 -5.82 6.89 1.65
C THR A 44 -7.32 6.75 1.42
N ALA A 45 -7.87 5.53 1.44
CA ALA A 45 -9.32 5.30 1.32
C ALA A 45 -10.09 5.98 2.47
N LEU A 46 -9.61 5.82 3.71
CA LEU A 46 -10.23 6.46 4.86
C LEU A 46 -10.14 7.99 4.81
N ALA A 47 -8.98 8.53 4.41
CA ALA A 47 -8.80 9.98 4.27
C ALA A 47 -9.72 10.57 3.20
N TRP A 48 -9.87 9.88 2.07
CA TRP A 48 -10.84 10.25 1.04
C TRP A 48 -12.26 10.25 1.62
N LYS A 49 -12.68 9.15 2.27
CA LYS A 49 -14.02 9.04 2.87
C LYS A 49 -14.33 10.11 3.91
N LEU A 50 -13.35 10.50 4.72
CA LEU A 50 -13.51 11.50 5.77
C LEU A 50 -13.50 12.94 5.26
N THR A 51 -12.86 13.20 4.11
CA THR A 51 -12.58 14.59 3.69
C THR A 51 -13.14 14.95 2.32
N GLY A 52 -13.49 13.98 1.49
CA GLY A 52 -13.91 14.17 0.09
C GLY A 52 -12.81 14.71 -0.83
N GLN A 53 -11.56 14.83 -0.38
CA GLN A 53 -10.49 15.41 -1.20
C GLN A 53 -9.96 14.41 -2.22
N GLU A 54 -10.13 14.73 -3.50
CA GLU A 54 -9.78 13.89 -4.66
C GLU A 54 -8.36 13.32 -4.63
N ARG A 55 -7.38 14.11 -4.18
CA ARG A 55 -5.98 13.67 -4.03
C ARG A 55 -5.81 12.36 -3.25
N TYR A 56 -6.71 12.06 -2.29
CA TYR A 56 -6.62 10.83 -1.51
C TYR A 56 -7.17 9.63 -2.27
N ALA A 57 -8.15 9.83 -3.17
CA ALA A 57 -8.58 8.79 -4.10
C ALA A 57 -7.48 8.49 -5.12
N GLU A 58 -6.83 9.52 -5.67
CA GLU A 58 -5.67 9.37 -6.56
C GLU A 58 -4.52 8.61 -5.89
N TRP A 59 -4.19 8.95 -4.64
CA TRP A 59 -3.17 8.22 -3.88
C TRP A 59 -3.60 6.80 -3.54
N HIS A 60 -4.89 6.57 -3.31
CA HIS A 60 -5.41 5.22 -3.08
C HIS A 60 -5.24 4.35 -4.32
N GLU A 61 -5.69 4.82 -5.49
CA GLU A 61 -5.52 4.15 -6.77
C GLU A 61 -4.05 3.88 -7.07
N GLN A 62 -3.19 4.90 -6.90
CA GLN A 62 -1.76 4.77 -7.12
C GLN A 62 -1.11 3.66 -6.28
N VAL A 63 -1.36 3.63 -4.97
CA VAL A 63 -0.76 2.60 -4.11
C VAL A 63 -1.44 1.25 -4.27
N HIS A 64 -2.74 1.21 -4.51
CA HIS A 64 -3.49 -0.01 -4.80
C HIS A 64 -2.92 -0.70 -6.04
N ASP A 65 -2.90 -0.02 -7.18
CA ASP A 65 -2.55 -0.61 -8.46
C ASP A 65 -1.11 -1.10 -8.47
N TRP A 66 -0.17 -0.26 -8.00
CA TRP A 66 1.23 -0.65 -7.89
C TRP A 66 1.39 -1.88 -6.97
N SER A 67 0.65 -1.95 -5.86
CA SER A 67 0.81 -3.06 -4.90
C SER A 67 0.23 -4.36 -5.42
N PHE A 68 -0.92 -4.32 -6.10
CA PHE A 68 -1.52 -5.50 -6.70
C PHE A 68 -0.71 -6.01 -7.90
N GLU A 69 -0.08 -5.12 -8.66
CA GLU A 69 0.82 -5.51 -9.75
C GLU A 69 2.09 -6.22 -9.23
N HIS A 70 2.68 -5.74 -8.13
CA HIS A 70 4.01 -6.16 -7.71
C HIS A 70 4.03 -7.20 -6.59
N PHE A 71 3.10 -7.15 -5.63
CA PHE A 71 3.09 -8.09 -4.50
C PHE A 71 2.24 -9.33 -4.76
N ALA A 72 1.16 -9.23 -5.54
CA ALA A 72 0.22 -10.34 -5.69
C ALA A 72 0.87 -11.54 -6.39
N ASP A 73 0.62 -12.74 -5.86
CA ASP A 73 0.97 -13.98 -6.53
C ASP A 73 -0.28 -14.62 -7.12
N PRO A 74 -0.52 -14.49 -8.44
CA PRO A 74 -1.71 -15.04 -9.07
C PRO A 74 -1.69 -16.57 -9.19
N GLU A 75 -0.52 -17.21 -9.05
CA GLU A 75 -0.39 -18.68 -9.18
C GLU A 75 -0.78 -19.38 -7.89
N PHE A 76 -0.30 -18.89 -6.74
CA PHE A 76 -0.50 -19.54 -5.44
C PHE A 76 -1.37 -18.74 -4.46
N GLY A 77 -1.84 -17.55 -4.86
CA GLY A 77 -2.58 -16.64 -4.00
C GLY A 77 -1.70 -15.94 -2.96
N GLU A 78 -2.31 -14.98 -2.27
CA GLU A 78 -1.65 -14.12 -1.27
C GLU A 78 -0.55 -13.22 -1.92
N TRP A 79 0.19 -12.47 -1.11
CA TRP A 79 1.19 -11.50 -1.53
C TRP A 79 2.60 -11.91 -1.10
N PHE A 80 3.59 -11.70 -1.95
CA PHE A 80 4.98 -11.67 -1.51
C PHE A 80 5.16 -10.62 -0.42
N GLY A 81 6.05 -10.90 0.55
CA GLY A 81 6.33 -9.93 1.62
C GLY A 81 7.33 -8.85 1.21
N TYR A 82 8.33 -9.22 0.42
CA TYR A 82 9.56 -8.44 0.30
C TYR A 82 9.99 -8.33 -1.16
N LEU A 83 10.01 -7.10 -1.67
CA LEU A 83 10.48 -6.78 -3.01
C LEU A 83 11.74 -5.91 -2.92
N ARG A 84 12.57 -5.98 -3.95
CA ARG A 84 13.66 -5.02 -4.16
C ARG A 84 13.08 -3.66 -4.52
N ARG A 85 13.92 -2.62 -4.55
CA ARG A 85 13.50 -1.26 -4.90
C ARG A 85 12.78 -1.17 -6.25
N ASP A 86 13.22 -1.95 -7.24
CA ASP A 86 12.65 -2.03 -8.58
C ASP A 86 11.34 -2.84 -8.67
N GLY A 87 10.81 -3.31 -7.53
CA GLY A 87 9.58 -4.10 -7.49
C GLY A 87 9.77 -5.59 -7.79
N SER A 88 10.99 -6.04 -8.11
CA SER A 88 11.24 -7.48 -8.32
C SER A 88 11.21 -8.26 -7.00
N VAL A 89 10.70 -9.49 -7.05
CA VAL A 89 10.56 -10.35 -5.87
C VAL A 89 11.92 -10.64 -5.24
N SER A 90 12.13 -10.18 -4.00
CA SER A 90 13.34 -10.49 -3.23
C SER A 90 13.23 -11.82 -2.49
N SER A 91 12.03 -12.20 -2.07
CA SER A 91 11.76 -13.46 -1.38
C SER A 91 10.38 -14.00 -1.74
N ARG A 92 10.32 -15.30 -2.07
CA ARG A 92 9.08 -15.99 -2.44
C ARG A 92 8.24 -16.44 -1.25
N LEU A 93 8.67 -16.16 -0.02
CA LEU A 93 7.93 -16.54 1.17
C LEU A 93 6.58 -15.80 1.25
N LYS A 94 5.54 -16.51 1.71
CA LYS A 94 4.23 -15.94 2.03
C LYS A 94 4.01 -15.71 3.52
N GLY A 95 4.85 -16.30 4.37
CA GLY A 95 4.84 -16.10 5.81
C GLY A 95 6.25 -16.13 6.40
N SER A 96 6.42 -15.45 7.54
CA SER A 96 7.65 -15.42 8.34
C SER A 96 7.31 -15.02 9.77
N MET A 97 8.33 -14.86 10.63
CA MET A 97 8.16 -14.28 11.97
C MET A 97 7.47 -12.91 11.97
N PHE A 98 7.55 -12.17 10.87
CA PHE A 98 6.99 -10.82 10.73
C PHE A 98 5.85 -10.72 9.72
N LYS A 99 5.61 -11.77 8.93
CA LYS A 99 4.52 -11.83 7.95
C LYS A 99 3.57 -12.97 8.27
N GLY A 100 2.35 -12.61 8.64
CA GLY A 100 1.25 -13.54 8.89
C GLY A 100 -0.07 -13.02 8.30
N PRO A 101 -1.19 -13.72 8.54
CA PRO A 101 -2.50 -13.37 8.01
C PRO A 101 -3.12 -12.19 8.78
N PHE A 102 -2.49 -11.02 8.67
CA PHE A 102 -2.91 -9.81 9.37
C PHE A 102 -3.04 -8.61 8.44
N HIS A 103 -1.94 -7.99 8.02
CA HIS A 103 -1.96 -6.73 7.27
C HIS A 103 -2.77 -6.82 5.97
N LEU A 104 -2.50 -7.83 5.13
CA LEU A 104 -3.21 -8.01 3.86
C LEU A 104 -4.72 -8.26 4.06
N PRO A 105 -5.17 -9.32 4.76
CA PRO A 105 -6.59 -9.58 4.91
C PRO A 105 -7.32 -8.43 5.61
N ARG A 106 -6.70 -7.77 6.59
CA ARG A 106 -7.27 -6.59 7.25
C ARG A 106 -7.44 -5.42 6.28
N ALA A 107 -6.41 -5.10 5.48
CA ALA A 107 -6.50 -4.01 4.53
C ALA A 107 -7.59 -4.23 3.49
N LEU A 108 -7.65 -5.43 2.89
CA LEU A 108 -8.68 -5.77 1.91
C LEU A 108 -10.08 -5.70 2.52
N TRP A 109 -10.29 -6.32 3.69
CA TRP A 109 -11.58 -6.30 4.38
C TRP A 109 -12.01 -4.89 4.76
N TYR A 110 -11.10 -4.07 5.29
CA TYR A 110 -11.42 -2.75 5.77
C TYR A 110 -11.67 -1.76 4.62
N CYS A 111 -10.83 -1.77 3.58
CA CYS A 111 -11.07 -0.98 2.37
C CYS A 111 -12.41 -1.36 1.72
N TRP A 112 -12.71 -2.66 1.60
CA TRP A 112 -14.03 -3.10 1.11
C TRP A 112 -15.17 -2.52 1.96
N LYS A 113 -15.09 -2.60 3.29
CA LYS A 113 -16.13 -2.06 4.17
C LYS A 113 -16.28 -0.54 4.08
N LEU A 114 -15.18 0.19 3.90
CA LEU A 114 -15.22 1.64 3.71
C LEU A 114 -15.91 2.03 2.39
N LEU A 115 -15.59 1.33 1.31
CA LEU A 115 -16.08 1.63 -0.03
C LEU A 115 -17.51 1.12 -0.26
N GLU A 116 -17.87 -0.06 0.28
CA GLU A 116 -19.25 -0.59 0.24
C GLU A 116 -20.24 0.33 0.98
N ALA A 117 -19.80 1.00 2.05
CA ALA A 117 -20.62 1.97 2.75
C ALA A 117 -20.93 3.23 1.92
N ASP A 118 -20.27 3.42 0.77
CA ASP A 118 -20.45 4.57 -0.13
C ASP A 118 -21.48 4.35 -1.25
N ASP A 119 -22.02 3.14 -1.41
CA ASP A 119 -23.19 2.87 -2.28
C ASP A 119 -24.50 3.53 -1.76
N ARG A 120 -24.38 4.53 -0.87
CA ARG A 120 -25.47 5.18 -0.13
C ARG A 120 -25.43 6.71 -0.14
N ASP A 121 -25.01 7.33 -1.25
CA ASP A 121 -25.36 8.75 -1.55
C ASP A 121 -25.66 9.06 -3.03
N THR A 122 -25.84 8.04 -3.89
CA THR A 122 -26.29 8.22 -5.30
C THR A 122 -27.81 8.13 -5.47
N ALA A 123 -28.60 8.39 -4.43
CA ALA A 123 -30.02 8.65 -4.61
C ALA A 123 -30.19 10.09 -5.14
N PRO A 124 -30.87 10.32 -6.28
CA PRO A 124 -31.16 11.68 -6.69
C PRO A 124 -32.02 12.33 -5.62
N THR A 125 -31.58 13.48 -5.11
CA THR A 125 -32.37 14.31 -4.20
C THR A 125 -33.69 14.67 -4.90
N PRO A 126 -34.86 14.41 -4.31
CA PRO A 126 -36.16 14.78 -4.90
C PRO A 126 -36.36 16.30 -4.96
#